data_AF-A0A524DUP5-F1
#
_entry.id   AF-A0A524DUP5-F1
#
_cell.length_a   1.000
_cell.length_b   1.000
_cell.length_c   1.000
_cell.angle_alpha   90.00
_cell.angle_beta   90.00
_cell.angle_gamma   90.00
#
_symmetry.space_group_name_H-M   'P 1'
#
loop_
_entity.id
_entity.type
_entity.pdbx_description
1 polymer ?
#
loop_
_entity_poly.entity_id
_entity_poly.type
_entity_poly.pdbx_seq_one_letter_code
_entity_poly.pdbx_strand_id
1 'polypeptide(L)' 'MVLPQAKGRGKGSRECRRCHTHRGIIRRYGLNLCRRCFYEIG' A
#
# COMPACT_ATOMS: atom_id res chain seq x y z
N MET A 1 -20.96 -20.60 7.60
CA MET A 1 -20.36 -20.34 6.27
C MET A 1 -19.74 -18.95 6.29
N VAL A 2 -18.41 -18.84 6.37
CA VAL A 2 -17.71 -17.55 6.34
C VAL A 2 -17.57 -17.13 4.87
N LEU A 3 -18.23 -16.05 4.48
CA LEU A 3 -18.12 -15.46 3.15
C LEU A 3 -16.65 -15.11 2.87
N PRO A 4 -16.06 -15.48 1.70
CA PRO A 4 -14.73 -15.05 1.34
C PRO A 4 -14.77 -13.54 1.10
N GLN A 5 -14.35 -12.78 2.10
CA GLN A 5 -14.41 -11.32 2.09
C GLN A 5 -13.66 -10.82 0.85
N ALA A 6 -14.39 -10.14 -0.04
CA ALA A 6 -13.90 -9.61 -1.29
C ALA A 6 -12.57 -8.85 -1.06
N LYS A 7 -11.47 -9.49 -1.46
CA LYS A 7 -10.07 -9.06 -1.26
C LYS A 7 -9.69 -7.84 -2.12
N GLY A 8 -10.65 -6.99 -2.49
CA GLY A 8 -10.42 -5.91 -3.45
C GLY A 8 -9.98 -4.59 -2.82
N ARG A 9 -10.36 -4.30 -1.56
CA ARG A 9 -10.25 -2.91 -1.02
C ARG A 9 -9.86 -2.79 0.46
N GLY A 10 -9.53 -3.90 1.13
CA GLY A 10 -9.15 -3.90 2.56
C GLY A 10 -7.78 -3.23 2.84
N LYS A 11 -7.58 -2.72 4.06
CA LYS A 11 -6.32 -2.07 4.51
C LYS A 11 -5.07 -2.94 4.30
N GLY A 12 -5.21 -4.27 4.32
CA GLY A 12 -4.11 -5.22 4.08
C GLY A 12 -3.81 -5.51 2.61
N SER A 13 -4.61 -5.03 1.66
CA SER A 13 -4.37 -5.21 0.22
C SER A 13 -3.40 -4.18 -0.36
N ARG A 14 -2.95 -3.22 0.46
CA ARG A 14 -2.17 -2.06 0.00
C ARG A 14 -0.80 -2.13 0.64
N GLU A 15 0.21 -2.30 -0.19
CA GLU A 15 1.60 -2.35 0.22
C GLU A 15 2.43 -1.38 -0.61
N CYS A 16 3.46 -0.84 0.02
CA CYS A 16 4.52 -0.10 -0.63
C CYS A 16 5.22 -0.98 -1.67
N ARG A 17 5.31 -0.54 -2.92
CA ARG A 17 5.98 -1.31 -3.98
C ARG A 17 7.45 -1.66 -3.73
N ARG A 18 8.16 -0.89 -2.89
CA ARG A 18 9.61 -1.07 -2.63
C ARG A 18 9.90 -1.88 -1.38
N CYS A 19 9.09 -1.67 -0.36
CA CYS A 19 9.37 -2.04 1.01
C CYS A 19 8.26 -2.89 1.63
N HIS A 20 7.20 -3.15 0.88
CA HIS A 20 6.04 -3.97 1.25
C HIS A 20 5.36 -3.54 2.56
N THR A 21 5.65 -2.34 3.05
CA THR A 21 5.00 -1.82 4.24
C THR A 21 3.56 -1.42 3.93
N HIS A 22 2.67 -1.68 4.88
CA HIS A 22 1.29 -1.21 4.85
C HIS A 22 1.13 0.19 5.49
N ARG A 23 2.20 0.74 6.09
CA ARG A 23 2.17 1.97 6.88
C ARG A 23 2.64 3.18 6.06
N GLY A 24 1.84 4.24 6.05
CA GLY A 24 2.23 5.52 5.45
C GLY A 24 2.46 5.45 3.94
N ILE A 25 1.57 4.76 3.22
CA ILE A 25 1.60 4.65 1.77
C ILE A 25 1.03 5.93 1.14
N ILE A 26 1.86 6.60 0.35
CA ILE A 26 1.53 7.72 -0.52
C ILE A 26 0.84 7.15 -1.77
N ARG A 27 -0.44 7.50 -1.92
CA ARG A 27 -1.29 7.09 -3.05
C ARG A 27 -1.42 8.18 -4.12
N ARG A 28 -0.86 9.36 -3.86
CA ARG A 28 -0.90 10.48 -4.80
C ARG A 28 -0.11 10.10 -6.05
N TYR A 29 -0.62 10.47 -7.22
CA TYR A 29 0.00 10.18 -8.52
C TYR A 29 0.17 8.69 -8.84
N GLY A 30 -0.54 7.78 -8.16
CA GLY A 30 -0.44 6.33 -8.41
C GLY A 30 0.88 5.69 -7.93
N LEU A 31 1.70 6.41 -7.17
CA LEU A 31 3.05 5.98 -6.77
C LEU A 31 3.03 4.74 -5.85
N ASN A 32 2.01 4.56 -5.01
CA ASN A 32 1.89 3.42 -4.06
C ASN A 32 3.21 3.14 -3.31
N LEU A 33 3.86 4.20 -2.84
CA LEU A 33 5.16 4.16 -2.17
C LEU A 33 5.01 4.58 -0.72
N CYS A 34 5.86 4.06 0.15
CA CYS A 34 5.90 4.52 1.53
C CYS A 34 6.51 5.92 1.62
N ARG A 35 6.15 6.72 2.64
CA ARG A 35 6.76 8.04 2.85
C ARG A 35 8.29 8.01 2.93
N ARG A 36 8.90 6.99 3.54
CA ARG A 36 10.37 6.83 3.58
C ARG A 36 10.96 6.64 2.18
N CYS A 37 10.33 5.75 1.41
CA CYS A 37 10.71 5.37 0.06
C CYS A 37 10.55 6.52 -0.93
N PHE A 38 9.60 7.41 -0.69
CA PHE A 38 9.39 8.59 -1.52
C PHE A 38 10.55 9.58 -1.37
N TYR A 39 11.11 9.74 -0.17
CA TYR A 39 12.29 10.58 0.06
C TYR A 39 13.62 9.92 -0.33
N GLU A 40 13.69 8.58 -0.38
CA GLU A 40 14.90 7.88 -0.87
C GLU A 40 15.05 7.92 -2.40
N ILE A 41 13.97 8.19 -3.14
CA ILE A 41 13.97 8.20 -4.62
C ILE A 41 13.93 9.63 -5.17
N GLY A 42 13.41 10.59 -4.39
CA GLY A 42 13.40 12.01 -4.73
C GLY A 42 14.77 12.66 -4.61
#